data_AF-A0A3Q2DM62-F1
#
_entry.id   AF-A0A3Q2DM62-F1
#
_cell.length_a   1.000
_cell.length_b   1.000
_cell.length_c   1.000
_cell.angle_alpha   90.00
_cell.angle_beta   90.00
_cell.angle_gamma   90.00
#
_symmetry.space_group_name_H-M   'P 1'
#
loop_
_entity.id
_entity.type
_entity.pdbx_description
1 polymer ?
#
loop_
_entity_poly.entity_id
_entity_poly.type
_entity_poly.pdbx_seq_one_letter_code
_entity_poly.pdbx_strand_id
1 'polypeptide(L)'
;FRRYSACYRGRGDPRCFFSTLILSDRSSHWLLSFCFKTVVEEWLSSYKQSQEAGLLVLINFIVQSCGCKGVVSREMFESMQNAEIICALTQEFSEDSANYPLTTPGPQLKRFKAGLCEFVRVLVRLCRNSLVYDEFLFPSLLALLTGLSDSQVRAFRHTSTLLGKH
;
A
#
# COMPACT_ATOMS: atom_id res chain seq x y z
N PHE A 1 19.96 13.00 6.30
CA PHE A 1 20.40 12.91 4.88
C PHE A 1 20.88 11.52 4.45
N ARG A 2 21.88 10.88 5.09
CA ARG A 2 22.37 9.55 4.63
C ARG A 2 21.37 8.38 4.73
N ARG A 3 20.37 8.42 5.63
CA ARG A 3 19.28 7.41 5.69
C ARG A 3 18.23 7.52 4.59
N TYR A 4 18.12 8.68 3.93
CA TYR A 4 17.11 8.93 2.89
C TYR A 4 17.60 8.54 1.48
N SER A 5 18.92 8.57 1.23
CA SER A 5 19.51 8.16 -0.05
C SER A 5 19.35 6.66 -0.38
N ALA A 6 18.91 5.84 0.57
CA ALA A 6 18.66 4.41 0.32
C ALA A 6 17.32 4.13 -0.38
N CYS A 7 16.33 5.02 -0.29
CA CYS A 7 15.06 4.90 -1.04
C CYS A 7 15.20 5.22 -2.53
N TYR A 8 16.31 5.86 -2.94
CA TYR A 8 16.48 6.38 -4.31
C TYR A 8 16.87 5.33 -5.36
N ARG A 9 17.11 4.07 -4.98
CA ARG A 9 17.71 3.08 -5.89
C ARG A 9 16.77 2.00 -6.42
N GLY A 10 15.45 2.13 -6.21
CA GLY A 10 14.45 1.19 -6.74
C GLY A 10 13.25 1.93 -7.30
N ARG A 11 13.17 2.08 -8.63
CA ARG A 11 11.98 2.62 -9.30
C ARG A 11 10.77 1.76 -8.94
N GLY A 12 9.78 2.34 -8.25
CA GLY A 12 8.54 1.64 -7.92
C GLY A 12 8.69 0.44 -6.99
N ASP A 13 9.76 0.35 -6.19
CA ASP A 13 9.90 -0.77 -5.25
C ASP A 13 8.96 -0.59 -4.03
N PRO A 14 8.04 -1.52 -3.75
CA PRO A 14 7.18 -1.52 -2.56
C PRO A 14 7.97 -1.27 -1.25
N ARG A 15 9.23 -1.73 -1.20
CA ARG A 15 10.12 -1.57 -0.05
C ARG A 15 10.47 -0.12 0.27
N CYS A 16 10.43 0.80 -0.71
CA CYS A 16 10.66 2.23 -0.47
C CYS A 16 9.48 2.88 0.26
N PHE A 17 8.24 2.45 -0.05
CA PHE A 17 7.05 2.87 0.68
C PHE A 17 7.11 2.40 2.14
N PHE A 18 7.40 1.11 2.35
CA PHE A 18 7.55 0.55 3.70
C PHE A 18 8.70 1.17 4.49
N SER A 19 9.85 1.41 3.85
CA SER A 19 10.99 2.06 4.50
C SER A 19 10.63 3.47 4.97
N THR A 20 9.84 4.21 4.18
CA THR A 20 9.35 5.56 4.56
C THR A 20 8.37 5.50 5.74
N LEU A 21 7.51 4.46 5.79
CA LEU A 21 6.61 4.20 6.93
C LEU A 21 7.37 3.84 8.22
N ILE A 22 8.43 3.03 8.12
CA ILE A 22 9.18 2.52 9.26
C ILE A 22 10.19 3.54 9.81
N LEU A 23 10.80 4.36 8.95
CA LEU A 23 11.85 5.32 9.32
C LEU A 23 11.32 6.62 9.94
N SER A 24 10.02 6.75 10.20
CA SER A 24 9.42 7.90 10.89
C SER A 24 9.75 7.88 12.40
N ASP A 25 11.02 8.10 12.72
CA ASP A 25 11.46 8.42 14.07
C ASP A 25 11.46 9.94 14.24
N ARG A 26 10.49 10.44 15.01
CA ARG A 26 10.33 11.83 15.49
C ARG A 26 10.92 12.92 14.58
N SER A 27 10.12 13.52 13.70
CA SER A 27 10.24 14.94 13.32
C SER A 27 9.00 15.34 12.52
N SER A 28 8.16 16.24 13.07
CA SER A 28 7.08 17.02 12.43
C SER A 28 6.22 16.36 11.35
N HIS A 29 4.89 16.32 11.52
CA HIS A 29 3.89 15.90 10.51
C HIS A 29 4.22 16.33 9.07
N TRP A 30 4.73 17.56 8.92
CA TRP A 30 5.20 18.14 7.67
C TRP A 30 6.29 17.35 6.92
N LEU A 31 7.25 16.76 7.61
CA LEU A 31 8.34 16.00 7.00
C LEU A 31 7.88 14.63 6.50
N LEU A 32 6.94 14.01 7.22
CA LEU A 32 6.33 12.76 6.79
C LEU A 32 5.51 12.96 5.51
N SER A 33 4.68 14.01 5.48
CA SER A 33 3.88 14.38 4.31
C SER A 33 4.76 14.75 3.11
N PHE A 34 5.88 15.46 3.33
CA PHE A 34 6.86 15.75 2.28
C PHE A 34 7.52 14.47 1.71
N CYS A 35 7.92 13.52 2.56
CA CYS A 35 8.53 12.27 2.09
C CYS A 35 7.53 11.44 1.28
N PHE A 36 6.29 11.30 1.76
CA PHE A 36 5.26 10.59 0.99
C PHE A 36 4.93 11.29 -0.32
N LYS A 37 4.95 12.62 -0.36
CA LYS A 37 4.75 13.37 -1.59
C LYS A 37 5.77 12.94 -2.65
N THR A 38 7.06 12.98 -2.35
CA THR A 38 8.11 12.59 -3.31
C THR A 38 7.94 11.14 -3.77
N VAL A 39 7.71 10.21 -2.85
CA VAL A 39 7.55 8.78 -3.17
C VAL A 39 6.32 8.56 -4.08
N VAL A 40 5.21 9.22 -3.79
CA VAL A 40 3.99 9.12 -4.61
C VAL A 40 4.18 9.77 -5.99
N GLU A 41 4.88 10.92 -6.09
CA GLU A 41 5.18 11.58 -7.37
C GLU A 41 6.06 10.70 -8.27
N GLU A 42 7.05 10.02 -7.70
CA GLU A 42 7.89 9.05 -8.42
C GLU A 42 7.07 7.84 -8.88
N TRP A 43 6.27 7.25 -7.99
CA TRP A 43 5.37 6.15 -8.33
C TRP A 43 4.39 6.55 -9.44
N LEU A 44 3.82 7.75 -9.35
CA LEU A 44 2.88 8.27 -10.34
C LEU A 44 3.54 8.44 -11.71
N SER A 45 4.80 8.85 -11.73
CA SER A 45 5.60 8.92 -12.96
C SER A 45 5.85 7.55 -13.57
N SER A 46 6.01 6.50 -12.76
CA SER A 46 6.08 5.11 -13.22
C SER A 46 4.71 4.57 -13.67
N TYR A 47 3.63 4.88 -12.95
CA TYR A 47 2.26 4.49 -13.31
C TYR A 47 1.85 5.07 -14.67
N LYS A 48 2.24 6.31 -14.98
CA LYS A 48 2.03 6.91 -16.30
C LYS A 48 2.78 6.22 -17.43
N GLN A 49 3.84 5.48 -17.15
CA GLN A 49 4.58 4.69 -18.15
C GLN A 49 3.95 3.30 -18.35
N SER A 50 3.44 2.70 -17.28
CA SER A 50 2.71 1.43 -17.32
C SER A 50 1.72 1.40 -16.15
N GLN A 51 0.44 1.51 -16.49
CA GLN A 51 -0.64 1.54 -15.49
C GLN A 51 -0.69 0.24 -14.69
N GLU A 52 -0.60 -0.90 -15.38
CA GLU A 52 -0.59 -2.23 -14.76
C GLU A 52 0.57 -2.41 -13.79
N ALA A 53 1.80 -2.07 -14.20
CA ALA A 53 2.96 -2.21 -13.34
C ALA A 53 2.88 -1.28 -12.11
N GLY A 54 2.44 -0.04 -12.30
CA GLY A 54 2.27 0.91 -11.19
C GLY A 54 1.16 0.47 -10.22
N LEU A 55 0.05 -0.05 -10.74
CA LEU A 55 -1.04 -0.58 -9.91
C LEU A 55 -0.59 -1.82 -9.14
N LEU A 56 0.13 -2.75 -9.77
CA LEU A 56 0.64 -3.97 -9.12
C LEU A 56 1.56 -3.65 -7.93
N VAL A 57 2.39 -2.60 -8.05
CA VAL A 57 3.22 -2.10 -6.94
C VAL A 57 2.34 -1.63 -5.77
N LEU A 58 1.28 -0.88 -6.06
CA LEU A 58 0.36 -0.36 -5.05
C LEU A 58 -0.44 -1.50 -4.38
N ILE A 59 -0.90 -2.47 -5.16
CA ILE A 59 -1.60 -3.67 -4.66
C ILE A 59 -0.71 -4.44 -3.71
N ASN A 60 0.52 -4.75 -4.11
CA ASN A 60 1.48 -5.46 -3.27
C ASN A 60 1.81 -4.69 -1.99
N PHE A 61 1.89 -3.35 -2.07
CA PHE A 61 2.05 -2.51 -0.89
C PHE A 61 0.88 -2.66 0.11
N ILE A 62 -0.37 -2.71 -0.37
CA ILE A 62 -1.56 -2.90 0.47
C ILE A 62 -1.57 -4.29 1.09
N VAL A 63 -1.27 -5.33 0.31
CA VAL A 63 -1.21 -6.73 0.76
C VAL A 63 -0.18 -6.90 1.88
N GLN A 64 1.03 -6.37 1.68
CA GLN A 64 2.08 -6.37 2.70
C GLN A 64 1.70 -5.55 3.94
N SER A 65 0.92 -4.47 3.76
CA SER A 65 0.45 -3.63 4.87
C SER A 65 -0.55 -4.37 5.77
N CYS A 66 -1.23 -5.37 5.20
CA CYS A 66 -2.06 -6.30 5.97
C CYS A 66 -1.23 -7.34 6.74
N GLY A 67 0.09 -7.40 6.56
CA GLY A 67 0.96 -8.42 7.16
C GLY A 67 1.03 -9.73 6.36
N CYS A 68 0.43 -9.79 5.17
CA CYS A 68 0.59 -10.93 4.28
C CYS A 68 2.00 -10.90 3.66
N LYS A 69 2.67 -12.04 3.66
CA LYS A 69 3.99 -12.21 3.02
C LYS A 69 3.89 -12.61 1.56
N GLY A 70 2.70 -12.99 1.10
CA GLY A 70 2.41 -13.28 -0.29
C GLY A 70 2.64 -12.06 -1.18
N VAL A 71 3.07 -12.32 -2.41
CA VAL A 71 3.32 -11.30 -3.43
C VAL A 71 2.41 -11.62 -4.60
N VAL A 72 1.60 -10.64 -5.01
CA VAL A 72 0.82 -10.71 -6.24
C VAL A 72 1.78 -10.58 -7.40
N SER A 73 1.96 -11.67 -8.16
CA SER A 73 2.80 -11.66 -9.36
C SER A 73 2.09 -10.95 -10.51
N ARG A 74 2.84 -10.59 -11.55
CA ARG A 74 2.26 -10.04 -12.79
C ARG A 74 1.31 -11.03 -13.44
N GLU A 75 1.68 -12.31 -13.49
CA GLU A 75 0.84 -13.37 -14.04
C GLU A 75 -0.50 -13.48 -13.30
N MET A 76 -0.49 -13.46 -11.96
CA MET A 76 -1.72 -13.46 -11.18
C MET A 76 -2.57 -12.23 -11.50
N PHE A 77 -1.95 -11.05 -11.63
CA PHE A 77 -2.65 -9.81 -11.93
C PHE A 77 -3.28 -9.79 -13.33
N GLU A 78 -2.64 -10.42 -14.31
CA GLU A 78 -3.13 -10.48 -15.71
C GLU A 78 -4.16 -11.59 -15.94
N SER A 79 -4.04 -12.71 -15.21
CA SER A 79 -4.81 -13.93 -15.48
C SER A 79 -5.93 -14.24 -14.48
N MET A 80 -5.92 -13.61 -13.29
CA MET A 80 -6.87 -13.92 -12.22
C MET A 80 -7.79 -12.75 -11.90
N GLN A 81 -9.00 -13.06 -11.45
CA GLN A 81 -9.90 -12.07 -10.87
C GLN A 81 -9.45 -11.68 -9.46
N ASN A 82 -9.85 -10.50 -8.99
CA ASN A 82 -9.53 -10.03 -7.64
C ASN A 82 -9.89 -11.06 -6.54
N ALA A 83 -11.01 -11.77 -6.69
CA ALA A 83 -11.43 -12.81 -5.75
C ALA A 83 -10.44 -13.98 -5.66
N GLU A 84 -9.92 -14.42 -6.80
CA GLU A 84 -8.95 -15.52 -6.91
C GLU A 84 -7.58 -15.09 -6.35
N ILE A 85 -7.15 -13.86 -6.66
CA ILE A 85 -5.93 -13.27 -6.09
C ILE A 85 -6.05 -13.22 -4.55
N ILE A 86 -7.17 -12.72 -4.02
CA ILE A 86 -7.40 -12.65 -2.58
C ILE A 86 -7.41 -14.07 -1.97
N CYS A 87 -8.03 -15.04 -2.63
CA CYS A 87 -8.03 -16.43 -2.19
C CYS A 87 -6.59 -17.00 -2.11
N ALA A 88 -5.77 -16.78 -3.13
CA ALA A 88 -4.36 -17.17 -3.10
C ALA A 88 -3.60 -16.48 -1.95
N LEU A 89 -3.82 -15.17 -1.76
CA LEU A 89 -3.22 -14.41 -0.66
C LEU A 89 -3.67 -14.90 0.73
N THR A 90 -4.90 -15.39 0.87
CA THR A 90 -5.36 -15.99 2.12
C THR A 90 -4.67 -17.32 2.42
N GLN A 91 -4.32 -18.12 1.40
CA GLN A 91 -3.58 -19.37 1.58
C GLN A 91 -2.14 -19.12 2.03
N GLU A 92 -1.52 -18.04 1.53
CA GLU A 92 -0.19 -17.57 1.95
C GLU A 92 -0.20 -16.89 3.33
N PHE A 93 -1.38 -16.64 3.90
CA PHE A 93 -1.51 -16.02 5.21
C PHE A 93 -1.47 -17.09 6.30
N SER A 94 -0.33 -17.21 6.98
CA SER A 94 -0.14 -18.20 8.06
C SER A 94 -1.20 -18.04 9.17
N GLU A 95 -1.95 -19.09 9.48
CA GLU A 95 -2.99 -19.11 10.53
C GLU A 95 -2.45 -18.73 11.93
N ASP A 96 -1.15 -18.96 12.18
CA ASP A 96 -0.48 -18.61 13.43
C ASP A 96 -0.24 -17.09 13.61
N SER A 97 -0.51 -16.28 12.58
CA SER A 97 -0.26 -14.83 12.60
C SER A 97 -1.44 -14.02 13.13
N ALA A 98 -1.81 -14.24 14.40
CA ALA A 98 -2.72 -13.34 15.11
C ALA A 98 -2.18 -11.89 15.20
N ASN A 99 -0.87 -11.71 15.01
CA ASN A 99 -0.16 -10.43 15.01
C ASN A 99 0.13 -9.97 13.57
N TYR A 100 -0.67 -9.02 13.08
CA TYR A 100 -0.41 -8.26 11.85
C TYR A 100 -0.08 -6.81 12.21
N PRO A 101 0.49 -5.98 11.30
CA PRO A 101 1.00 -4.65 11.62
C PRO A 101 0.03 -3.71 12.34
N LEU A 102 -1.29 -3.94 12.22
CA LEU A 102 -2.34 -3.18 12.89
C LEU A 102 -2.78 -3.71 14.27
N THR A 103 -2.26 -4.86 14.73
CA THR A 103 -2.55 -5.43 16.06
C THR A 103 -1.33 -5.49 16.97
N THR A 104 -0.10 -5.37 16.46
CA THR A 104 1.13 -5.38 17.27
C THR A 104 1.14 -4.22 18.26
N PRO A 105 0.97 -4.44 19.57
CA PRO A 105 0.86 -3.35 20.54
C PRO A 105 2.16 -2.54 20.65
N GLY A 106 2.02 -1.22 20.82
CA GLY A 106 3.15 -0.32 21.10
C GLY A 106 3.16 0.96 20.25
N PRO A 107 4.18 1.82 20.45
CA PRO A 107 4.33 3.06 19.68
C PRO A 107 4.44 2.85 18.17
N GLN A 108 4.95 1.69 17.74
CA GLN A 108 5.13 1.34 16.33
C GLN A 108 3.80 1.21 15.58
N LEU A 109 2.76 0.65 16.21
CA LEU A 109 1.40 0.57 15.64
C LEU A 109 0.80 1.94 15.38
N LYS A 110 0.87 2.84 16.36
CA LYS A 110 0.34 4.20 16.20
C LYS A 110 1.02 4.93 15.04
N ARG A 111 2.32 4.73 14.87
CA ARG A 111 3.11 5.31 13.77
C ARG A 111 2.74 4.70 12.42
N PHE A 112 2.68 3.37 12.34
CA PHE A 112 2.32 2.68 11.10
C PHE A 112 0.92 3.09 10.63
N LYS A 113 -0.06 3.09 11.53
CA LYS A 113 -1.42 3.56 11.23
C LYS A 113 -1.44 5.02 10.75
N ALA A 114 -0.75 5.92 11.45
CA ALA A 114 -0.69 7.33 11.06
C ALA A 114 -0.01 7.52 9.69
N GLY A 115 1.09 6.81 9.45
CA GLY A 115 1.81 6.85 8.18
C GLY A 115 1.00 6.28 7.03
N LEU A 116 0.27 5.18 7.25
CA LEU A 116 -0.57 4.56 6.23
C LEU A 116 -1.74 5.47 5.85
N CYS A 117 -2.39 6.10 6.84
CA CYS A 117 -3.42 7.10 6.60
C CYS A 117 -2.87 8.30 5.83
N GLU A 118 -1.68 8.81 6.20
CA GLU A 118 -1.08 9.96 5.51
C GLU A 118 -0.66 9.62 4.07
N PHE A 119 -0.11 8.42 3.85
CA PHE A 119 0.18 7.91 2.52
C PHE A 119 -1.06 7.93 1.61
N VAL A 120 -2.18 7.38 2.07
CA VAL A 120 -3.42 7.36 1.27
C VAL A 120 -3.93 8.77 0.99
N ARG A 121 -3.88 9.68 1.97
CA ARG A 121 -4.27 11.08 1.74
C ARG A 121 -3.42 11.75 0.66
N VAL A 122 -2.10 11.57 0.72
CA VAL A 122 -1.17 12.13 -0.26
C VAL A 122 -1.39 11.48 -1.63
N LEU A 123 -1.58 10.16 -1.70
CA LEU A 123 -1.90 9.41 -2.91
C LEU A 123 -3.15 9.96 -3.59
N VAL A 124 -4.27 10.02 -2.87
CA VAL A 124 -5.56 10.51 -3.39
C VAL A 124 -5.41 11.96 -3.86
N ARG A 125 -4.77 12.82 -3.07
CA ARG A 125 -4.57 14.24 -3.43
C ARG A 125 -3.76 14.41 -4.71
N LEU A 126 -2.65 13.69 -4.86
CA LEU A 126 -1.78 13.81 -6.04
C LEU A 126 -2.40 13.17 -7.28
N CYS A 127 -3.05 12.01 -7.13
CA CYS A 127 -3.77 11.36 -8.23
C CYS A 127 -4.93 12.23 -8.70
N ARG A 128 -5.71 12.84 -7.80
CA ARG A 128 -6.81 13.74 -8.17
C ARG A 128 -6.35 14.92 -9.03
N ASN A 129 -5.12 15.40 -8.86
CA ASN A 129 -4.59 16.51 -9.66
C ASN A 129 -4.00 16.07 -11.01
N SER A 130 -3.62 14.80 -11.14
CA SER A 130 -2.75 14.31 -12.22
C SER A 130 -3.39 13.22 -13.09
N LEU A 131 -4.42 12.55 -12.56
CA LEU A 131 -5.14 11.41 -13.12
C LEU A 131 -6.65 11.68 -13.14
N VAL A 132 -7.06 12.93 -13.36
CA VAL A 132 -8.47 13.38 -13.28
C VAL A 132 -9.40 12.56 -14.18
N TYR A 133 -8.89 12.02 -15.29
CA TYR A 133 -9.63 11.23 -16.28
C TYR A 133 -9.22 9.75 -16.30
N ASP A 134 -8.45 9.30 -15.32
CA ASP A 134 -8.03 7.90 -15.26
C ASP A 134 -9.15 7.04 -14.67
N GLU A 135 -9.76 6.21 -15.51
CA GLU A 135 -10.83 5.29 -15.12
C GLU A 135 -10.28 3.93 -14.65
N PHE A 136 -8.95 3.77 -14.58
CA PHE A 136 -8.34 2.49 -14.23
C PHE A 136 -7.92 2.39 -12.75
N LEU A 137 -7.20 3.38 -12.22
CA LEU A 137 -6.59 3.29 -10.89
C LEU A 137 -7.61 3.11 -9.76
N PHE A 138 -8.52 4.07 -9.61
CA PHE A 138 -9.45 4.09 -8.49
C PHE A 138 -10.49 2.96 -8.54
N PRO A 139 -11.09 2.62 -9.70
CA PRO A 139 -11.99 1.48 -9.79
C PRO A 139 -11.30 0.15 -9.45
N SER A 140 -10.08 -0.07 -9.94
CA SER A 140 -9.31 -1.28 -9.62
C SER A 140 -8.95 -1.37 -8.14
N LEU A 141 -8.53 -0.25 -7.55
CA LEU A 141 -8.22 -0.17 -6.12
C LEU A 141 -9.47 -0.41 -5.26
N LEU A 142 -10.62 0.19 -5.63
CA LEU A 142 -11.89 0.00 -4.94
C LEU A 142 -12.34 -1.47 -5.00
N ALA A 143 -12.25 -2.11 -6.16
CA ALA A 143 -12.61 -3.51 -6.34
C ALA A 143 -11.76 -4.42 -5.44
N LEU A 144 -10.44 -4.20 -5.38
CA LEU A 144 -9.55 -4.95 -4.50
C LEU A 144 -9.87 -4.70 -3.01
N LEU A 145 -10.00 -3.44 -2.59
CA LEU A 145 -10.30 -3.09 -1.19
C LEU A 145 -11.65 -3.66 -0.73
N THR A 146 -12.64 -3.69 -1.62
CA THR A 146 -13.95 -4.29 -1.36
C THR A 146 -13.80 -5.81 -1.16
N GLY A 147 -13.08 -6.50 -2.05
CA GLY A 147 -12.82 -7.93 -1.87
C GLY A 147 -12.04 -8.25 -0.59
N LEU A 148 -11.03 -7.44 -0.24
CA LEU A 148 -10.28 -7.60 1.01
C LEU A 148 -11.15 -7.35 2.26
N SER A 149 -12.15 -6.47 2.15
CA SER A 149 -13.11 -6.18 3.22
C SER A 149 -14.06 -7.34 3.50
N ASP A 150 -14.35 -8.15 2.48
CA ASP A 150 -15.22 -9.33 2.58
C ASP A 150 -14.47 -10.64 2.91
N SER A 151 -13.12 -10.60 2.94
CA SER A 151 -12.31 -11.77 3.24
C SER A 151 -12.49 -12.28 4.67
N GLN A 152 -12.37 -13.60 4.87
CA GLN A 152 -12.37 -14.23 6.20
C GLN A 152 -11.13 -13.89 7.06
N VAL A 153 -10.05 -13.38 6.45
CA VAL A 153 -8.84 -12.97 7.18
C VAL A 153 -9.05 -11.61 7.85
N ARG A 154 -8.99 -11.58 9.18
CA ARG A 154 -9.21 -10.35 9.98
C ARG A 154 -8.26 -9.22 9.58
N ALA A 155 -7.01 -9.54 9.26
CA ALA A 155 -5.99 -8.56 8.87
C ALA A 155 -6.37 -7.81 7.59
N PHE A 156 -6.94 -8.51 6.60
CA PHE A 156 -7.43 -7.93 5.36
C PHE A 156 -8.62 -7.00 5.62
N ARG A 157 -9.62 -7.45 6.39
CA ARG A 157 -10.78 -6.61 6.72
C ARG A 157 -10.43 -5.34 7.48
N HIS A 158 -9.57 -5.44 8.49
CA HIS A 158 -9.17 -4.30 9.30
C HIS A 158 -8.37 -3.27 8.49
N THR A 159 -7.46 -3.73 7.63
CA THR A 159 -6.60 -2.83 6.84
C THR A 159 -7.40 -2.17 5.73
N SER A 160 -8.19 -2.93 4.97
CA SER A 160 -9.04 -2.40 3.89
C SER A 160 -10.05 -1.37 4.41
N THR A 161 -10.73 -1.65 5.53
CA THR A 161 -11.65 -0.70 6.17
C THR A 161 -10.95 0.58 6.63
N LEU A 162 -9.69 0.49 7.08
CA LEU A 162 -8.91 1.68 7.45
C LEU A 162 -8.56 2.52 6.23
N LEU A 163 -8.16 1.88 5.13
CA LEU A 163 -7.82 2.55 3.87
C LEU A 163 -9.05 3.20 3.23
N GLY A 164 -10.20 2.50 3.19
CA GLY A 164 -11.43 3.01 2.58
C GLY A 164 -12.10 4.18 3.34
N LYS A 165 -11.64 4.52 4.54
CA LYS A 165 -12.11 5.70 5.29
C LYS A 165 -11.41 7.02 4.88
N HIS A 166 -10.44 6.96 3.97
CA HIS A 166 -9.62 8.10 3.55
C HIS A 166 -9.63 8.27 2.04
#